data_AF-A0A2D2H093-F1
#
_entry.id   AF-A0A2D2H093-F1
#
_cell.length_a   1.000
_cell.length_b   1.000
_cell.length_c   1.000
_cell.angle_alpha   90.00
_cell.angle_beta   90.00
_cell.angle_gamma   90.00
#
_symmetry.space_group_name_H-M   'P 1'
#
loop_
_entity.id
_entity.type
_entity.pdbx_description
1 polymer ?
#
loop_
_entity_poly.entity_id
_entity_poly.type
_entity_poly.pdbx_seq_one_letter_code
_entity_poly.pdbx_strand_id
1 'polypeptide(L)'
;MLSPTEIYDNVEALVGRRPDRASFGLELMDAVGAPRATITKLRAEAAGSGSFAWTRMLRFALVDKGATVPSMEAMRAEEEAKPKARRTRIVIAYDGDAIAICDTKVGDEQRLSLDALAYEADILFPLGGHERHVPDPERLADIRATKHLSRLFDAVRDANPGWRGEVDRHALNVFMARVMFCLFSDDVGIFEKDAFQTAVERSTRADGGDLQDFLAGAFAHMDLAPEKAKARPVRGWSRLPYVNGDLFRDPLPVPLLDGRCRRHLLDCARLDWRLINPDIFGSMLQAVVDPNKRGELGMHYTSAANIMKVLRPILLDDLSAELEQAKSNKPKLRVFLNRLAAVRVFDPACGSGNFLILAYKAMRELERLAFRHLGELPHEVVRLDAFYGIEIDDFACQAARIGLWIAQYQMDKLAEADLGQTRKFLPLNQAGRITCGNSAEIDWTSVCPVSSSWPAASLPELPTTGSGVG
;
A
#
# COMPACT_ATOMS: atom_id res chain seq x y z
N MET A 1 -31.28 -10.15 -9.53
CA MET A 1 -30.33 -9.07 -9.23
C MET A 1 -29.01 -9.76 -9.02
N LEU A 2 -27.96 -9.39 -9.77
CA LEU A 2 -26.63 -9.99 -9.59
C LEU A 2 -26.07 -9.57 -8.23
N SER A 3 -25.28 -10.40 -7.58
CA SER A 3 -24.51 -10.04 -6.38
C SER A 3 -23.33 -9.11 -6.73
N PRO A 4 -22.77 -8.37 -5.75
CA PRO A 4 -21.56 -7.56 -5.96
C PRO A 4 -20.39 -8.34 -6.57
N THR A 5 -20.17 -9.58 -6.13
CA THR A 5 -19.13 -10.47 -6.67
C THR A 5 -19.40 -10.84 -8.13
N GLU A 6 -20.63 -11.20 -8.48
CA GLU A 6 -21.00 -11.50 -9.87
C GLU A 6 -20.84 -10.27 -10.78
N ILE A 7 -21.12 -9.06 -10.28
CA ILE A 7 -20.88 -7.82 -11.04
C ILE A 7 -19.37 -7.65 -11.29
N TYR A 8 -18.52 -7.87 -10.28
CA TYR A 8 -17.07 -7.84 -10.46
C TYR A 8 -16.60 -8.84 -11.51
N ASP A 9 -16.98 -10.11 -11.37
CA ASP A 9 -16.57 -11.19 -12.28
C ASP A 9 -17.03 -10.92 -13.72
N ASN A 10 -18.25 -10.40 -13.89
CA ASN A 10 -18.78 -10.07 -15.22
C ASN A 10 -18.06 -8.88 -15.85
N VAL A 11 -17.75 -7.84 -15.08
CA VAL A 11 -17.01 -6.67 -15.59
C VAL A 11 -15.56 -7.07 -15.91
N GLU A 12 -14.94 -7.93 -15.11
CA GLU A 12 -13.63 -8.50 -15.39
C GLU A 12 -13.63 -9.33 -16.68
N ALA A 13 -14.61 -10.22 -16.86
CA ALA A 13 -14.78 -10.99 -18.09
C ALA A 13 -15.02 -10.08 -19.30
N LEU A 14 -15.84 -9.04 -19.16
CA LEU A 14 -16.11 -8.03 -20.20
C LEU A 14 -14.82 -7.32 -20.63
N VAL A 15 -14.03 -6.83 -19.67
CA VAL A 15 -12.78 -6.13 -19.96
C VAL A 15 -11.75 -7.07 -20.57
N GLY A 16 -11.64 -8.29 -20.04
CA GLY A 16 -10.70 -9.31 -20.48
C GLY A 16 -10.89 -9.74 -21.94
N ARG A 17 -12.13 -9.75 -22.45
CA ARG A 17 -12.42 -10.07 -23.85
C ARG A 17 -12.14 -8.93 -24.84
N ARG A 18 -11.75 -7.74 -24.36
CA ARG A 18 -11.53 -6.53 -25.19
C ARG A 18 -12.75 -6.22 -26.09
N PRO A 19 -13.85 -5.73 -25.51
CA PRO A 19 -15.08 -5.51 -26.24
C PRO A 19 -14.89 -4.46 -27.32
N ASP A 20 -15.69 -4.54 -28.39
CA ASP A 20 -15.70 -3.50 -29.41
C ASP A 20 -16.14 -2.17 -28.80
N ARG A 21 -15.51 -1.09 -29.25
CA ARG A 21 -15.76 0.26 -28.72
C ARG A 21 -17.25 0.63 -28.81
N ALA A 22 -17.94 0.25 -29.88
CA ALA A 22 -19.34 0.59 -30.08
C ALA A 22 -20.30 -0.30 -29.28
N SER A 23 -19.88 -1.52 -28.90
CA SER A 23 -20.71 -2.46 -28.14
C SER A 23 -20.49 -2.40 -26.63
N PHE A 24 -19.34 -1.88 -26.18
CA PHE A 24 -18.93 -1.82 -24.77
C PHE A 24 -20.05 -1.32 -23.84
N GLY A 25 -20.68 -0.19 -24.16
CA GLY A 25 -21.73 0.37 -23.30
C GLY A 25 -22.91 -0.58 -23.08
N LEU A 26 -23.36 -1.28 -24.14
CA LEU A 26 -24.45 -2.26 -24.04
C LEU A 26 -24.02 -3.56 -23.35
N GLU A 27 -22.77 -3.98 -23.56
CA GLU A 27 -22.20 -5.14 -22.88
C GLU A 27 -21.98 -4.88 -21.38
N LEU A 28 -21.63 -3.64 -21.02
CA LEU A 28 -21.57 -3.20 -19.63
C LEU A 28 -22.94 -3.31 -18.95
N MET A 29 -24.02 -2.98 -19.68
CA MET A 29 -25.40 -3.15 -19.17
C MET A 29 -25.71 -4.61 -18.86
N ASP A 30 -25.25 -5.53 -19.69
CA ASP A 30 -25.40 -6.97 -19.45
C ASP A 30 -24.59 -7.41 -18.23
N ALA A 31 -23.34 -6.93 -18.11
CA ALA A 31 -22.43 -7.26 -17.00
C ALA A 31 -22.96 -6.82 -15.63
N VAL A 32 -23.65 -5.67 -15.56
CA VAL A 32 -24.29 -5.18 -14.31
C VAL A 32 -25.69 -5.75 -14.08
N GLY A 33 -26.18 -6.63 -14.98
CA GLY A 33 -27.46 -7.33 -14.82
C GLY A 33 -28.68 -6.49 -15.15
N ALA A 34 -28.57 -5.54 -16.08
CA ALA A 34 -29.71 -4.75 -16.52
C ALA A 34 -30.78 -5.63 -17.21
N PRO A 35 -32.08 -5.32 -17.05
CA PRO A 35 -33.13 -6.13 -17.65
C PRO A 35 -33.01 -6.20 -19.18
N ARG A 36 -33.20 -7.39 -19.77
CA ARG A 36 -33.13 -7.58 -21.24
C ARG A 36 -34.01 -6.60 -22.03
N ALA A 37 -35.21 -6.31 -21.54
CA ALA A 37 -36.11 -5.34 -22.15
C ALA A 37 -35.53 -3.91 -22.15
N THR A 38 -34.77 -3.54 -21.11
CA THR A 38 -34.02 -2.28 -21.05
C THR A 38 -32.90 -2.28 -22.08
N ILE A 39 -32.08 -3.34 -22.11
CA ILE A 39 -30.96 -3.47 -23.07
C ILE A 39 -31.47 -3.36 -24.52
N THR A 40 -32.59 -4.00 -24.85
CA THR A 40 -33.20 -3.88 -26.19
C THR A 40 -33.56 -2.44 -26.56
N LYS A 41 -34.09 -1.65 -25.61
CA LYS A 41 -34.40 -0.23 -25.82
C LYS A 41 -33.12 0.60 -25.97
N LEU A 42 -32.16 0.41 -25.09
CA LEU A 42 -30.88 1.12 -25.12
C LEU A 42 -30.11 0.84 -26.42
N ARG A 43 -30.23 -0.37 -26.97
CA ARG A 43 -29.63 -0.71 -28.27
C ARG A 43 -30.18 0.13 -29.42
N ALA A 44 -31.49 0.42 -29.41
CA ALA A 44 -32.08 1.29 -30.42
C ALA A 44 -31.62 2.74 -30.28
N GLU A 45 -31.44 3.22 -29.05
CA GLU A 45 -30.95 4.57 -28.74
C GLU A 45 -29.46 4.74 -29.07
N ALA A 46 -28.66 3.72 -28.79
CA ALA A 46 -27.24 3.67 -29.10
C ALA A 46 -26.94 3.56 -30.62
N ALA A 47 -27.96 3.32 -31.45
CA ALA A 47 -27.78 3.18 -32.90
C ALA A 47 -27.23 4.49 -33.50
N GLY A 48 -26.03 4.41 -34.09
CA GLY A 48 -25.34 5.53 -34.73
C GLY A 48 -24.34 6.25 -33.82
N SER A 49 -24.75 6.65 -32.61
CA SER A 49 -23.89 7.44 -31.70
C SER A 49 -23.11 6.61 -30.68
N GLY A 50 -23.51 5.35 -30.43
CA GLY A 50 -23.00 4.53 -29.33
C GLY A 50 -23.37 5.04 -27.93
N SER A 51 -24.12 6.14 -27.82
CA SER A 51 -24.48 6.81 -26.58
C SER A 51 -25.96 6.56 -26.25
N PHE A 52 -26.31 6.46 -24.96
CA PHE A 52 -27.67 6.18 -24.52
C PHE A 52 -27.92 6.63 -23.09
N ALA A 53 -29.20 6.76 -22.71
CA ALA A 53 -29.62 7.09 -21.36
C ALA A 53 -30.59 6.05 -20.77
N TRP A 54 -30.14 5.34 -19.73
CA TRP A 54 -31.05 4.59 -18.87
C TRP A 54 -31.63 5.53 -17.81
N THR A 55 -32.90 5.88 -17.98
CA THR A 55 -33.63 6.86 -17.16
C THR A 55 -33.32 6.73 -15.67
N ARG A 56 -32.78 7.82 -15.08
CA ARG A 56 -32.37 7.97 -13.66
C ARG A 56 -31.21 7.08 -13.20
N MET A 57 -30.75 6.12 -13.99
CA MET A 57 -29.70 5.17 -13.60
C MET A 57 -28.36 5.50 -14.24
N LEU A 58 -28.31 5.60 -15.57
CA LEU A 58 -27.07 5.78 -16.32
C LEU A 58 -27.26 6.75 -17.49
N ARG A 59 -26.29 7.64 -17.69
CA ARG A 59 -26.06 8.33 -18.96
C ARG A 59 -24.70 7.89 -19.48
N PHE A 60 -24.68 7.23 -20.62
CA PHE A 60 -23.48 6.71 -21.24
C PHE A 60 -23.20 7.48 -22.54
N ALA A 61 -21.98 8.00 -22.67
CA ALA A 61 -21.51 8.70 -23.85
C ALA A 61 -20.30 7.98 -24.45
N LEU A 62 -20.43 7.56 -25.70
CA LEU A 62 -19.30 7.17 -26.53
C LEU A 62 -18.73 8.44 -27.18
N VAL A 63 -17.47 8.75 -26.87
CA VAL A 63 -16.85 10.03 -27.25
C VAL A 63 -15.55 9.79 -28.00
N ASP A 64 -15.05 10.78 -28.71
CA ASP A 64 -13.77 10.70 -29.41
C ASP A 64 -12.59 10.58 -28.44
N LYS A 65 -11.47 10.05 -28.95
CA LYS A 65 -10.26 9.79 -28.16
C LYS A 65 -9.78 11.07 -27.45
N GLY A 66 -9.62 11.00 -26.13
CA GLY A 66 -9.20 12.12 -25.29
C GLY A 66 -10.33 13.05 -24.82
N ALA A 67 -11.59 12.81 -25.21
CA ALA A 67 -12.73 13.64 -24.83
C ALA A 67 -13.50 13.13 -23.60
N THR A 68 -13.03 12.07 -22.92
CA THR A 68 -13.74 11.41 -21.79
C THR A 68 -13.99 12.34 -20.62
N VAL A 69 -12.94 12.99 -20.10
CA VAL A 69 -13.02 13.92 -18.96
C VAL A 69 -13.94 15.11 -19.23
N PRO A 70 -13.71 15.93 -20.28
CA PRO A 70 -14.57 17.11 -20.52
C PRO A 70 -16.03 16.72 -20.78
N SER A 71 -16.27 15.56 -21.40
CA SER A 71 -17.63 15.07 -21.65
C SER A 71 -18.33 14.61 -20.37
N MET A 72 -17.61 13.90 -19.49
CA MET A 72 -18.13 13.49 -18.19
C MET A 72 -18.45 14.70 -17.30
N GLU A 73 -17.55 15.69 -17.24
CA GLU A 73 -17.73 16.93 -16.49
C GLU A 73 -18.96 17.73 -16.99
N ALA A 74 -19.14 17.83 -18.31
CA ALA A 74 -20.31 18.47 -18.90
C ALA A 74 -21.61 17.72 -18.54
N MET A 75 -21.63 16.38 -18.68
CA MET A 75 -22.79 15.57 -18.30
C MET A 75 -23.12 15.71 -16.81
N ARG A 76 -22.10 15.73 -15.94
CA ARG A 76 -22.26 15.93 -14.50
C ARG A 76 -22.88 17.30 -14.21
N ALA A 77 -22.36 18.38 -14.79
CA ALA A 77 -22.90 19.72 -14.59
C ALA A 77 -24.37 19.83 -15.02
N GLU A 78 -24.74 19.18 -16.13
CA GLU A 78 -26.13 19.08 -16.59
C GLU A 78 -27.01 18.28 -15.60
N GLU A 79 -26.51 17.20 -15.01
CA GLU A 79 -27.24 16.47 -13.96
C GLU A 79 -27.35 17.30 -12.67
N GLU A 80 -26.32 18.05 -12.27
CA GLU A 80 -26.34 18.90 -11.09
C GLU A 80 -27.35 20.06 -11.20
N ALA A 81 -27.56 20.59 -12.42
CA ALA A 81 -28.59 21.58 -12.69
C ALA A 81 -30.03 21.04 -12.53
N LYS A 82 -30.23 19.71 -12.54
CA LYS A 82 -31.54 19.08 -12.36
C LYS A 82 -31.90 18.96 -10.87
N PRO A 83 -33.20 18.96 -10.52
CA PRO A 83 -33.66 18.61 -9.18
C PRO A 83 -33.13 17.23 -8.76
N LYS A 84 -32.71 17.07 -7.49
CA LYS A 84 -32.11 15.82 -6.96
C LYS A 84 -32.89 14.55 -7.34
N ALA A 85 -34.23 14.59 -7.32
CA ALA A 85 -35.10 13.46 -7.66
C ALA A 85 -35.08 13.03 -9.14
N ARG A 86 -34.54 13.87 -10.03
CA ARG A 86 -34.49 13.65 -11.49
C ARG A 86 -33.07 13.42 -12.01
N ARG A 87 -32.06 13.48 -11.14
CA ARG A 87 -30.67 13.26 -11.52
C ARG A 87 -30.44 11.80 -11.88
N THR A 88 -29.61 11.59 -12.87
CA THR A 88 -29.11 10.27 -13.26
C THR A 88 -28.02 9.85 -12.28
N ARG A 89 -28.13 8.65 -11.69
CA ARG A 89 -27.22 8.17 -10.65
C ARG A 89 -25.76 8.10 -11.13
N ILE A 90 -25.50 7.51 -12.30
CA ILE A 90 -24.16 7.37 -12.88
C ILE A 90 -24.07 8.09 -14.23
N VAL A 91 -22.95 8.77 -14.49
CA VAL A 91 -22.58 9.27 -15.81
C VAL A 91 -21.25 8.66 -16.24
N ILE A 92 -21.14 8.21 -17.50
CA ILE A 92 -19.95 7.55 -18.05
C ILE A 92 -19.63 8.15 -19.42
N ALA A 93 -18.38 8.55 -19.61
CA ALA A 93 -17.81 8.85 -20.93
C ALA A 93 -16.70 7.85 -21.25
N TYR A 94 -16.73 7.27 -22.44
CA TYR A 94 -15.79 6.25 -22.89
C TYR A 94 -15.31 6.55 -24.31
N ASP A 95 -14.01 6.40 -24.57
CA ASP A 95 -13.43 6.67 -25.89
C ASP A 95 -12.86 5.46 -26.63
N GLY A 96 -13.07 4.26 -26.09
CA GLY A 96 -12.46 3.03 -26.59
C GLY A 96 -11.29 2.53 -25.74
N ASP A 97 -10.67 3.40 -24.94
CA ASP A 97 -9.49 3.06 -24.14
C ASP A 97 -9.59 3.64 -22.72
N ALA A 98 -9.91 4.93 -22.62
CA ALA A 98 -10.11 5.64 -21.36
C ALA A 98 -11.59 5.76 -21.01
N ILE A 99 -11.86 5.79 -19.71
CA ILE A 99 -13.17 5.87 -19.10
C ILE A 99 -13.15 7.00 -18.07
N ALA A 100 -14.15 7.87 -18.10
CA ALA A 100 -14.44 8.81 -17.03
C ALA A 100 -15.84 8.51 -16.47
N ILE A 101 -15.95 8.22 -15.18
CA ILE A 101 -17.21 7.88 -14.50
C ILE A 101 -17.43 8.81 -13.32
N CYS A 102 -18.69 9.21 -13.10
CA CYS A 102 -19.09 9.88 -11.88
C CYS A 102 -20.38 9.27 -11.32
N ASP A 103 -20.40 9.05 -10.00
CA ASP A 103 -21.61 8.83 -9.23
C ASP A 103 -22.14 10.17 -8.68
N THR A 104 -23.22 10.68 -9.27
CA THR A 104 -23.75 12.02 -8.99
C THR A 104 -24.43 12.17 -7.63
N LYS A 105 -24.77 11.06 -6.94
CA LYS A 105 -25.40 11.15 -5.60
C LYS A 105 -24.36 11.20 -4.48
N VAL A 106 -23.17 10.62 -4.65
CA VAL A 106 -22.06 10.75 -3.67
C VAL A 106 -20.94 11.68 -4.12
N GLY A 107 -20.92 12.08 -5.39
CA GLY A 107 -19.90 12.96 -5.97
C GLY A 107 -18.55 12.28 -6.20
N ASP A 108 -18.50 10.94 -6.27
CA ASP A 108 -17.27 10.20 -6.54
C ASP A 108 -16.99 10.20 -8.05
N GLU A 109 -15.77 10.56 -8.44
CA GLU A 109 -15.32 10.66 -9.81
C GLU A 109 -14.08 9.81 -10.04
N GLN A 110 -14.08 9.03 -11.11
CA GLN A 110 -12.99 8.12 -11.43
C GLN A 110 -12.59 8.25 -12.89
N ARG A 111 -11.27 8.26 -13.12
CA ARG A 111 -10.64 8.32 -14.43
C ARG A 111 -9.80 7.07 -14.59
N LEU A 112 -10.23 6.18 -15.46
CA LEU A 112 -9.79 4.79 -15.51
C LEU A 112 -9.40 4.43 -16.94
N SER A 113 -8.46 3.49 -17.10
CA SER A 113 -8.36 2.74 -18.35
C SER A 113 -9.45 1.66 -18.39
N LEU A 114 -9.72 1.12 -19.58
CA LEU A 114 -10.61 -0.04 -19.72
C LEU A 114 -10.17 -1.20 -18.82
N ASP A 115 -8.87 -1.44 -18.73
CA ASP A 115 -8.30 -2.46 -17.84
C ASP A 115 -8.63 -2.19 -16.38
N ALA A 116 -8.54 -0.93 -15.93
CA ALA A 116 -8.80 -0.56 -14.56
C ALA A 116 -10.28 -0.71 -14.15
N LEU A 117 -11.23 -0.66 -15.10
CA LEU A 117 -12.66 -0.75 -14.79
C LEU A 117 -13.05 -2.04 -14.07
N ALA A 118 -12.45 -3.18 -14.43
CA ALA A 118 -12.67 -4.47 -13.77
C ALA A 118 -12.38 -4.43 -12.26
N TYR A 119 -11.64 -3.41 -11.81
CA TYR A 119 -11.15 -3.28 -10.44
C TYR A 119 -11.92 -2.23 -9.67
N GLU A 120 -12.65 -1.39 -10.39
CA GLU A 120 -13.50 -0.31 -9.88
C GLU A 120 -14.98 -0.54 -10.18
N ALA A 121 -15.38 -1.80 -10.34
CA ALA A 121 -16.75 -2.15 -10.66
C ALA A 121 -17.75 -1.77 -9.54
N ASP A 122 -17.28 -1.43 -8.33
CA ASP A 122 -18.11 -0.96 -7.23
C ASP A 122 -18.86 0.34 -7.57
N ILE A 123 -18.28 1.21 -8.41
CA ILE A 123 -18.96 2.41 -8.91
C ILE A 123 -20.20 2.06 -9.75
N LEU A 124 -20.27 0.84 -10.30
CA LEU A 124 -21.37 0.35 -11.12
C LEU A 124 -22.44 -0.39 -10.31
N PHE A 125 -22.20 -0.71 -9.03
CA PHE A 125 -23.16 -1.41 -8.17
C PHE A 125 -24.55 -0.76 -8.11
N PRO A 126 -24.69 0.58 -8.11
CA PRO A 126 -26.00 1.21 -8.22
C PRO A 126 -26.79 0.80 -9.46
N LEU A 127 -26.12 0.50 -10.58
CA LEU A 127 -26.78 0.03 -11.81
C LEU A 127 -27.34 -1.39 -11.67
N GLY A 128 -26.67 -2.23 -10.89
CA GLY A 128 -27.15 -3.55 -10.46
C GLY A 128 -28.18 -3.49 -9.33
N GLY A 129 -28.51 -2.30 -8.82
CA GLY A 129 -29.49 -2.05 -7.76
C GLY A 129 -28.99 -2.29 -6.34
N HIS A 130 -27.67 -2.34 -6.14
CA HIS A 130 -27.05 -2.30 -4.81
C HIS A 130 -26.70 -0.86 -4.44
N GLU A 131 -27.04 -0.46 -3.22
CA GLU A 131 -26.45 0.77 -2.69
C GLU A 131 -24.96 0.52 -2.44
N ARG A 132 -24.15 1.46 -2.90
CA ARG A 132 -22.72 1.45 -2.65
C ARG A 132 -22.52 1.88 -1.19
N HIS A 133 -22.24 0.92 -0.31
CA HIS A 133 -21.52 1.25 0.91
C HIS A 133 -20.11 1.58 0.48
N VAL A 134 -19.78 2.86 0.38
CA VAL A 134 -18.42 3.31 0.13
C VAL A 134 -17.66 2.97 1.41
N PRO A 135 -16.77 1.95 1.41
CA PRO A 135 -15.84 1.78 2.52
C PRO A 135 -15.07 3.08 2.68
N ASP A 136 -14.57 3.38 3.87
CA ASP A 136 -13.72 4.56 4.05
C ASP A 136 -12.64 4.59 2.95
N PRO A 137 -12.34 5.76 2.34
CA PRO A 137 -11.47 5.88 1.18
C PRO A 137 -10.13 5.12 1.31
N GLU A 138 -9.63 5.03 2.54
CA GLU A 138 -8.43 4.26 2.89
C GLU A 138 -8.58 2.76 2.57
N ARG A 139 -9.69 2.13 2.97
CA ARG A 139 -9.94 0.71 2.71
C ARG A 139 -10.11 0.42 1.22
N LEU A 140 -10.65 1.36 0.44
CA LEU A 140 -10.69 1.22 -1.02
C LEU A 140 -9.28 1.32 -1.62
N ALA A 141 -8.48 2.30 -1.19
CA ALA A 141 -7.10 2.46 -1.63
C ALA A 141 -6.26 1.21 -1.34
N ASP A 142 -6.41 0.64 -0.16
CA ASP A 142 -5.78 -0.60 0.29
C ASP A 142 -6.06 -1.79 -0.66
N ILE A 143 -7.34 -2.02 -0.98
CA ILE A 143 -7.77 -3.11 -1.87
C ILE A 143 -7.21 -2.89 -3.28
N ARG A 144 -7.31 -1.66 -3.80
CA ARG A 144 -6.80 -1.30 -5.14
C ARG A 144 -5.29 -1.52 -5.22
N ALA A 145 -4.54 -0.96 -4.28
CA ALA A 145 -3.08 -1.08 -4.24
C ALA A 145 -2.61 -2.53 -4.22
N THR A 146 -3.23 -3.35 -3.38
CA THR A 146 -2.88 -4.78 -3.31
C THR A 146 -3.14 -5.50 -4.64
N LYS A 147 -4.27 -5.20 -5.29
CA LYS A 147 -4.64 -5.79 -6.58
C LYS A 147 -3.67 -5.38 -7.69
N HIS A 148 -3.31 -4.10 -7.75
CA HIS A 148 -2.35 -3.59 -8.74
C HIS A 148 -0.95 -4.16 -8.53
N LEU A 149 -0.47 -4.22 -7.27
CA LEU A 149 0.82 -4.85 -6.94
C LEU A 149 0.83 -6.35 -7.28
N SER A 150 -0.28 -7.07 -7.05
CA SER A 150 -0.41 -8.49 -7.39
C SER A 150 -0.20 -8.73 -8.89
N ARG A 151 -0.74 -7.84 -9.74
CA ARG A 151 -0.51 -7.94 -11.19
C ARG A 151 0.90 -7.63 -11.60
N LEU A 152 1.51 -6.61 -10.98
CA LEU A 152 2.91 -6.33 -11.23
C LEU A 152 3.76 -7.56 -10.88
N PHE A 153 3.53 -8.14 -9.71
CA PHE A 153 4.22 -9.36 -9.28
C PHE A 153 4.03 -10.52 -10.27
N ASP A 154 2.79 -10.82 -10.65
CA ASP A 154 2.50 -11.90 -11.60
C ASP A 154 3.15 -11.65 -12.97
N ALA A 155 3.09 -10.41 -13.49
CA ALA A 155 3.73 -10.06 -14.76
C ALA A 155 5.26 -10.21 -14.72
N VAL A 156 5.89 -9.81 -13.61
CA VAL A 156 7.33 -9.98 -13.38
C VAL A 156 7.67 -11.47 -13.30
N ARG A 157 6.90 -12.27 -12.55
CA ARG A 157 7.11 -13.73 -12.47
C ARG A 157 6.98 -14.39 -13.85
N ASP A 158 5.96 -14.03 -14.62
CA ASP A 158 5.71 -14.61 -15.94
C ASP A 158 6.81 -14.25 -16.95
N ALA A 159 7.41 -13.05 -16.83
CA ALA A 159 8.57 -12.64 -17.62
C ALA A 159 9.88 -13.37 -17.22
N ASN A 160 9.89 -14.06 -16.07
CA ASN A 160 11.06 -14.73 -15.50
C ASN A 160 10.78 -16.21 -15.15
N PRO A 161 10.41 -17.07 -16.12
CA PRO A 161 10.00 -18.46 -15.85
C PRO A 161 11.11 -19.35 -15.26
N GLY A 162 12.37 -18.91 -15.38
CA GLY A 162 13.55 -19.58 -14.82
C GLY A 162 13.83 -19.23 -13.36
N TRP A 163 13.20 -18.19 -12.81
CA TRP A 163 13.39 -17.76 -11.42
C TRP A 163 12.58 -18.66 -10.48
N ARG A 164 13.20 -19.73 -9.98
CA ARG A 164 12.53 -20.76 -9.17
C ARG A 164 13.28 -21.13 -7.89
N GLY A 165 14.55 -20.74 -7.78
CA GLY A 165 15.37 -20.98 -6.61
C GLY A 165 15.04 -20.02 -5.45
N GLU A 166 15.58 -20.31 -4.27
CA GLU A 166 15.48 -19.41 -3.11
C GLU A 166 16.14 -18.07 -3.37
N VAL A 167 17.29 -18.05 -4.04
CA VAL A 167 18.01 -16.83 -4.41
C VAL A 167 17.17 -15.96 -5.34
N ASP A 168 16.49 -16.57 -6.32
CA ASP A 168 15.64 -15.85 -7.26
C ASP A 168 14.40 -15.28 -6.56
N ARG A 169 13.78 -16.07 -5.67
CA ARG A 169 12.66 -15.61 -4.84
C ARG A 169 13.08 -14.43 -3.98
N HIS A 170 14.23 -14.51 -3.31
CA HIS A 170 14.76 -13.41 -2.52
C HIS A 170 15.00 -12.15 -3.36
N ALA A 171 15.61 -12.29 -4.54
CA ALA A 171 15.83 -11.16 -5.45
C ALA A 171 14.50 -10.51 -5.89
N LEU A 172 13.48 -11.32 -6.21
CA LEU A 172 12.14 -10.83 -6.57
C LEU A 172 11.47 -10.11 -5.39
N ASN A 173 11.58 -10.66 -4.19
CA ASN A 173 11.03 -10.08 -2.97
C ASN A 173 11.63 -8.69 -2.70
N VAL A 174 12.96 -8.58 -2.76
CA VAL A 174 13.68 -7.32 -2.59
C VAL A 174 13.37 -6.33 -3.72
N PHE A 175 13.23 -6.81 -4.96
CA PHE A 175 12.79 -5.98 -6.08
C PHE A 175 11.42 -5.34 -5.81
N MET A 176 10.43 -6.13 -5.41
CA MET A 176 9.08 -5.63 -5.10
C MET A 176 9.08 -4.68 -3.90
N ALA A 177 9.87 -4.99 -2.87
CA ALA A 177 10.09 -4.13 -1.71
C ALA A 177 10.64 -2.75 -2.10
N ARG A 178 11.64 -2.70 -3.00
CA ARG A 178 12.21 -1.45 -3.54
C ARG A 178 11.20 -0.66 -4.35
N VAL A 179 10.46 -1.33 -5.23
CA VAL A 179 9.40 -0.68 -6.04
C VAL A 179 8.34 -0.07 -5.13
N MET A 180 7.84 -0.82 -4.17
CA MET A 180 6.80 -0.34 -3.26
C MET A 180 7.29 0.83 -2.40
N PHE A 181 8.54 0.81 -1.93
CA PHE A 181 9.14 1.95 -1.25
C PHE A 181 9.14 3.21 -2.13
N CYS A 182 9.51 3.08 -3.41
CA CYS A 182 9.50 4.21 -4.33
C CYS A 182 8.09 4.76 -4.58
N LEU A 183 7.11 3.88 -4.77
CA LEU A 183 5.70 4.25 -4.98
C LEU A 183 5.14 5.02 -3.78
N PHE A 184 5.38 4.51 -2.57
CA PHE A 184 4.97 5.20 -1.35
C PHE A 184 5.67 6.55 -1.19
N SER A 185 6.98 6.59 -1.47
CA SER A 185 7.81 7.77 -1.26
C SER A 185 7.44 8.97 -2.14
N ASP A 186 6.96 8.73 -3.37
CA ASP A 186 6.50 9.77 -4.31
C ASP A 186 5.32 10.57 -3.74
N ASP A 187 4.39 9.90 -3.08
CA ASP A 187 3.12 10.50 -2.67
C ASP A 187 3.13 11.04 -1.25
N VAL A 188 3.85 10.39 -0.33
CA VAL A 188 3.88 10.83 1.07
C VAL A 188 4.87 11.96 1.33
N GLY A 189 5.65 12.35 0.32
CA GLY A 189 6.59 13.47 0.40
C GLY A 189 7.98 13.10 0.92
N ILE A 190 8.38 11.83 0.78
CA ILE A 190 9.79 11.41 0.99
C ILE A 190 10.62 11.81 -0.24
N PHE A 191 10.07 11.63 -1.44
CA PHE A 191 10.64 12.11 -2.69
C PHE A 191 10.01 13.45 -3.09
N GLU A 192 10.61 14.11 -4.08
CA GLU A 192 9.88 15.16 -4.81
C GLU A 192 8.64 14.56 -5.45
N LYS A 193 7.54 15.33 -5.51
CA LYS A 193 6.27 14.86 -6.02
C LYS A 193 6.42 14.19 -7.41
N ASP A 194 5.87 13.00 -7.54
CA ASP A 194 5.83 12.17 -8.76
C ASP A 194 7.24 11.87 -9.33
N ALA A 195 8.31 11.93 -8.52
CA ALA A 195 9.68 11.81 -9.02
C ALA A 195 9.96 10.43 -9.65
N PHE A 196 9.57 9.35 -8.97
CA PHE A 196 9.73 7.99 -9.46
C PHE A 196 8.79 7.70 -10.64
N GLN A 197 7.50 8.07 -10.53
CA GLN A 197 6.55 7.94 -11.63
C GLN A 197 7.07 8.64 -12.89
N THR A 198 7.47 9.91 -12.76
CA THR A 198 7.97 10.71 -13.88
C THR A 198 9.26 10.12 -14.46
N ALA A 199 10.16 9.64 -13.61
CA ALA A 199 11.41 9.03 -14.03
C ALA A 199 11.14 7.79 -14.92
N VAL A 200 10.26 6.89 -14.46
CA VAL A 200 9.86 5.69 -15.24
C VAL A 200 9.11 6.10 -16.50
N GLU A 201 8.09 6.95 -16.40
CA GLU A 201 7.21 7.28 -17.52
C GLU A 201 7.94 7.97 -18.67
N ARG A 202 8.86 8.89 -18.37
CA ARG A 202 9.56 9.71 -19.38
C ARG A 202 10.86 9.10 -19.90
N SER A 203 11.44 8.14 -19.19
CA SER A 203 12.79 7.67 -19.48
C SER A 203 12.87 6.19 -19.85
N THR A 204 11.71 5.53 -20.02
CA THR A 204 11.62 4.13 -20.45
C THR A 204 10.67 4.00 -21.63
N ARG A 205 10.99 3.07 -22.53
CA ARG A 205 10.17 2.80 -23.72
C ARG A 205 8.87 2.11 -23.35
N ALA A 206 7.82 2.35 -24.15
CA ALA A 206 6.50 1.76 -23.93
C ALA A 206 6.50 0.22 -24.01
N ASP A 207 7.42 -0.38 -24.75
CA ASP A 207 7.60 -1.84 -24.86
C ASP A 207 8.27 -2.47 -23.62
N GLY A 208 8.78 -1.66 -22.69
CA GLY A 208 9.44 -2.10 -21.46
C GLY A 208 10.85 -2.65 -21.64
N GLY A 209 11.39 -2.68 -22.87
CA GLY A 209 12.64 -3.37 -23.17
C GLY A 209 13.90 -2.74 -22.55
N ASP A 210 13.82 -1.54 -21.97
CA ASP A 210 14.88 -0.90 -21.18
C ASP A 210 14.54 -0.74 -19.70
N LEU A 211 13.37 -1.22 -19.26
CA LEU A 211 12.90 -1.00 -17.90
C LEU A 211 13.79 -1.69 -16.85
N GLN A 212 14.30 -2.89 -17.16
CA GLN A 212 15.21 -3.61 -16.27
C GLN A 212 16.50 -2.82 -16.03
N ASP A 213 17.19 -2.43 -17.10
CA ASP A 213 18.44 -1.65 -17.02
C ASP A 213 18.20 -0.30 -16.35
N PHE A 214 17.06 0.33 -16.64
CA PHE A 214 16.66 1.59 -16.01
C PHE A 214 16.50 1.43 -14.48
N LEU A 215 15.73 0.44 -14.03
CA LEU A 215 15.51 0.22 -12.59
C LEU A 215 16.77 -0.24 -11.88
N ALA A 216 17.60 -1.07 -12.51
CA ALA A 216 18.91 -1.44 -11.96
C ALA A 216 19.80 -0.20 -11.76
N GLY A 217 19.86 0.68 -12.75
CA GLY A 217 20.59 1.95 -12.66
C GLY A 217 20.03 2.90 -11.61
N ALA A 218 18.69 2.99 -11.51
CA ALA A 218 18.01 3.79 -10.52
C ALA A 218 18.29 3.30 -9.08
N PHE A 219 18.19 2.00 -8.83
CA PHE A 219 18.44 1.41 -7.51
C PHE A 219 19.90 1.58 -7.09
N ALA A 220 20.85 1.38 -8.02
CA ALA A 220 22.25 1.67 -7.76
C ALA A 220 22.52 3.16 -7.50
N HIS A 221 21.79 4.06 -8.16
CA HIS A 221 21.88 5.50 -7.90
C HIS A 221 21.35 5.87 -6.51
N MET A 222 20.25 5.25 -6.06
CA MET A 222 19.67 5.47 -4.75
C MET A 222 20.54 4.94 -3.60
N ASP A 223 21.49 4.05 -3.88
CA ASP A 223 22.55 3.63 -2.95
C ASP A 223 23.82 4.50 -3.02
N LEU A 224 23.90 5.42 -3.98
CA LEU A 224 25.10 6.21 -4.21
C LEU A 224 25.08 7.53 -3.41
N ALA A 225 26.05 7.69 -2.50
CA ALA A 225 26.20 8.91 -1.72
C ALA A 225 26.20 10.19 -2.61
N PRO A 226 25.55 11.30 -2.19
CA PRO A 226 25.33 12.47 -3.05
C PRO A 226 26.59 13.05 -3.70
N GLU A 227 27.72 13.07 -2.98
CA GLU A 227 28.99 13.58 -3.53
C GLU A 227 29.54 12.72 -4.68
N LYS A 228 29.34 11.40 -4.61
CA LYS A 228 29.70 10.49 -5.71
C LYS A 228 28.71 10.56 -6.86
N ALA A 229 27.43 10.83 -6.56
CA ALA A 229 26.39 10.97 -7.57
C ALA A 229 26.60 12.21 -8.46
N LYS A 230 27.06 13.34 -7.89
CA LYS A 230 27.36 14.58 -8.64
C LYS A 230 28.40 14.41 -9.76
N ALA A 231 29.30 13.43 -9.62
CA ALA A 231 30.34 13.14 -10.62
C ALA A 231 29.86 12.23 -11.76
N ARG A 232 28.61 11.75 -11.72
CA ARG A 232 28.05 10.84 -12.74
C ARG A 232 27.27 11.63 -13.80
N PRO A 233 27.20 11.13 -15.06
CA PRO A 233 26.35 11.71 -16.08
C PRO A 233 24.87 11.72 -15.67
N VAL A 234 24.15 12.76 -16.08
CA VAL A 234 22.69 12.86 -15.86
C VAL A 234 21.98 11.73 -16.61
N ARG A 235 21.01 11.12 -15.94
CA ARG A 235 20.16 10.03 -16.39
C ARG A 235 18.71 10.31 -15.96
N GLY A 236 17.76 9.55 -16.53
CA GLY A 236 16.33 9.70 -16.20
C GLY A 236 16.01 9.51 -14.71
N TRP A 237 16.83 8.76 -13.98
CA TRP A 237 16.71 8.51 -12.54
C TRP A 237 17.50 9.50 -11.66
N SER A 238 18.24 10.47 -12.22
CA SER A 238 19.12 11.37 -11.45
C SER A 238 18.40 12.31 -10.48
N ARG A 239 17.06 12.39 -10.54
CA ARG A 239 16.24 13.15 -9.58
C ARG A 239 15.84 12.32 -8.35
N LEU A 240 16.03 11.01 -8.38
CA LEU A 240 15.75 10.16 -7.23
C LEU A 240 16.78 10.44 -6.14
N PRO A 241 16.36 10.58 -4.88
CA PRO A 241 17.28 10.92 -3.82
C PRO A 241 18.17 9.73 -3.46
N TYR A 242 19.25 10.04 -2.74
CA TYR A 242 20.01 9.03 -2.03
C TYR A 242 19.17 8.48 -0.86
N VAL A 243 18.98 7.17 -0.83
CA VAL A 243 18.09 6.48 0.12
C VAL A 243 18.81 5.64 1.16
N ASN A 244 19.94 4.99 0.85
CA ASN A 244 20.44 3.84 1.64
C ASN A 244 20.51 4.06 3.17
N GLY A 245 20.31 3.02 3.97
CA GLY A 245 21.38 2.23 4.58
C GLY A 245 20.91 0.82 4.96
N ASP A 246 20.01 0.25 4.16
CA ASP A 246 19.69 -1.20 4.17
C ASP A 246 19.01 -1.63 2.85
N LEU A 247 17.87 -1.02 2.46
CA LEU A 247 16.99 -1.49 1.36
C LEU A 247 17.66 -1.58 -0.03
N PHE A 248 18.50 -0.61 -0.39
CA PHE A 248 19.15 -0.50 -1.70
C PHE A 248 20.61 -0.97 -1.69
N ARG A 249 21.13 -1.41 -0.53
CA ARG A 249 22.54 -1.76 -0.34
C ARG A 249 22.96 -2.99 -1.14
N ASP A 250 22.13 -4.04 -1.11
CA ASP A 250 22.52 -5.32 -1.69
C ASP A 250 22.41 -5.31 -3.22
N PRO A 251 23.49 -5.65 -3.96
CA PRO A 251 23.50 -5.64 -5.41
C PRO A 251 22.82 -6.89 -5.97
N LEU A 252 21.51 -7.02 -5.72
CA LEU A 252 20.67 -8.10 -6.22
C LEU A 252 20.25 -7.84 -7.67
N PRO A 253 20.09 -8.90 -8.48
CA PRO A 253 19.64 -8.77 -9.87
C PRO A 253 18.22 -8.21 -9.93
N VAL A 254 17.99 -7.30 -10.87
CA VAL A 254 16.64 -6.87 -11.25
C VAL A 254 16.07 -7.89 -12.24
N PRO A 255 14.82 -8.37 -12.07
CA PRO A 255 14.21 -9.34 -12.99
C PRO A 255 14.06 -8.78 -14.40
N LEU A 256 13.87 -9.64 -15.40
CA LEU A 256 13.46 -9.23 -16.74
C LEU A 256 12.09 -8.53 -16.67
N LEU A 257 11.92 -7.46 -17.43
CA LEU A 257 10.69 -6.67 -17.45
C LEU A 257 10.24 -6.44 -18.89
N ASP A 258 8.94 -6.62 -19.14
CA ASP A 258 8.30 -6.41 -20.44
C ASP A 258 7.32 -5.22 -20.39
N GLY A 259 6.65 -4.95 -21.52
CA GLY A 259 5.64 -3.89 -21.61
C GLY A 259 4.44 -4.10 -20.69
N ARG A 260 4.14 -5.34 -20.27
CA ARG A 260 3.09 -5.60 -19.26
C ARG A 260 3.56 -5.16 -17.89
N CYS A 261 4.80 -5.50 -17.52
CA CYS A 261 5.42 -5.04 -16.27
C CYS A 261 5.43 -3.51 -16.19
N ARG A 262 5.82 -2.83 -17.28
CA ARG A 262 5.83 -1.36 -17.33
C ARG A 262 4.44 -0.76 -17.10
N ARG A 263 3.42 -1.29 -17.78
CA ARG A 263 2.03 -0.80 -17.61
C ARG A 263 1.57 -0.96 -16.17
N HIS A 264 1.73 -2.15 -15.58
CA HIS A 264 1.31 -2.39 -14.21
C HIS A 264 2.09 -1.55 -13.18
N LEU A 265 3.39 -1.32 -13.41
CA LEU A 265 4.17 -0.41 -12.56
C LEU A 265 3.64 1.02 -12.61
N LEU A 266 3.32 1.54 -13.80
CA LEU A 266 2.74 2.88 -13.94
C LEU A 266 1.31 2.96 -13.39
N ASP A 267 0.52 1.88 -13.50
CA ASP A 267 -0.80 1.82 -12.88
C ASP A 267 -0.69 1.87 -11.36
N CYS A 268 0.29 1.18 -10.76
CA CYS A 268 0.59 1.30 -9.33
C CYS A 268 1.00 2.73 -8.96
N ALA A 269 1.84 3.37 -9.78
CA ALA A 269 2.34 4.72 -9.54
C ALA A 269 1.27 5.82 -9.62
N ARG A 270 0.14 5.56 -10.29
CA ARG A 270 -0.99 6.49 -10.39
C ARG A 270 -1.97 6.42 -9.22
N LEU A 271 -1.83 5.40 -8.36
CA LEU A 271 -2.63 5.31 -7.14
C LEU A 271 -2.21 6.40 -6.15
N ASP A 272 -3.12 6.78 -5.26
CA ASP A 272 -2.80 7.71 -4.17
C ASP A 272 -2.33 6.94 -2.93
N TRP A 273 -1.01 6.81 -2.79
CA TRP A 273 -0.40 6.06 -1.69
C TRP A 273 -0.51 6.76 -0.33
N ARG A 274 -0.98 8.02 -0.28
CA ARG A 274 -1.32 8.70 0.99
C ARG A 274 -2.58 8.12 1.62
N LEU A 275 -3.47 7.54 0.83
CA LEU A 275 -4.71 6.93 1.30
C LEU A 275 -4.50 5.48 1.77
N ILE A 276 -3.39 4.85 1.39
CA ILE A 276 -3.11 3.47 1.78
C ILE A 276 -2.70 3.45 3.25
N ASN A 277 -3.34 2.61 4.05
CA ASN A 277 -3.02 2.49 5.45
C ASN A 277 -1.67 1.77 5.63
N PRO A 278 -0.64 2.43 6.21
CA PRO A 278 0.65 1.79 6.40
C PRO A 278 0.65 0.55 7.27
N ASP A 279 -0.34 0.42 8.16
CA ASP A 279 -0.47 -0.73 9.06
C ASP A 279 -0.91 -2.00 8.30
N ILE A 280 -1.41 -1.86 7.06
CA ILE A 280 -1.78 -3.01 6.22
C ILE A 280 -0.68 -3.42 5.23
N PHE A 281 0.43 -2.68 5.13
CA PHE A 281 1.50 -2.96 4.17
C PHE A 281 2.01 -4.39 4.28
N GLY A 282 2.08 -4.88 5.53
CA GLY A 282 2.47 -6.23 5.80
C GLY A 282 1.55 -7.28 5.16
N SER A 283 0.25 -7.16 5.40
CA SER A 283 -0.76 -8.04 4.79
C SER A 283 -0.94 -7.83 3.29
N MET A 284 -0.83 -6.57 2.83
CA MET A 284 -0.89 -6.20 1.41
C MET A 284 0.21 -6.93 0.65
N LEU A 285 1.45 -6.80 1.13
CA LEU A 285 2.57 -7.50 0.54
C LEU A 285 2.32 -9.01 0.53
N GLN A 286 1.93 -9.63 1.65
CA GLN A 286 1.74 -11.09 1.70
C GLN A 286 0.69 -11.58 0.68
N ALA A 287 -0.39 -10.82 0.51
CA ALA A 287 -1.42 -11.13 -0.48
C ALA A 287 -0.92 -10.99 -1.93
N VAL A 288 0.07 -10.13 -2.21
CA VAL A 288 0.69 -10.01 -3.54
C VAL A 288 1.31 -11.33 -3.99
N VAL A 289 1.97 -12.04 -3.06
CA VAL A 289 2.75 -13.25 -3.35
C VAL A 289 1.89 -14.53 -3.30
N ASP A 290 0.92 -14.61 -2.40
CA ASP A 290 0.07 -15.81 -2.23
C ASP A 290 -1.31 -15.62 -2.89
N PRO A 291 -1.59 -16.30 -4.03
CA PRO A 291 -2.86 -16.17 -4.73
C PRO A 291 -4.08 -16.53 -3.88
N ASN A 292 -3.93 -17.45 -2.92
CA ASN A 292 -5.03 -17.87 -2.06
C ASN A 292 -5.39 -16.79 -1.02
N LYS A 293 -4.42 -15.97 -0.63
CA LYS A 293 -4.60 -14.88 0.34
C LYS A 293 -5.08 -13.57 -0.30
N ARG A 294 -5.16 -13.49 -1.64
CA ARG A 294 -5.61 -12.29 -2.38
C ARG A 294 -7.05 -11.89 -2.09
N GLY A 295 -7.94 -12.86 -1.83
CA GLY A 295 -9.35 -12.62 -1.49
C GLY A 295 -9.60 -12.33 -0.01
N GLU A 296 -8.59 -12.53 0.85
CA GLU A 296 -8.72 -12.50 2.32
C GLU A 296 -8.31 -11.16 2.94
N LEU A 297 -7.98 -10.16 2.12
CA LEU A 297 -7.68 -8.79 2.57
C LEU A 297 -8.90 -8.21 3.28
N GLY A 298 -8.91 -8.34 4.61
CA GLY A 298 -9.97 -7.91 5.51
C GLY A 298 -10.58 -9.01 6.39
N MET A 299 -10.24 -10.29 6.20
CA MET A 299 -10.86 -11.42 6.92
C MET A 299 -9.92 -12.09 7.94
N HIS A 300 -8.62 -12.20 7.67
CA HIS A 300 -7.65 -12.89 8.54
C HIS A 300 -6.59 -11.98 9.17
N TYR A 301 -6.80 -10.66 9.17
CA TYR A 301 -5.93 -9.74 9.89
C TYR A 301 -6.08 -9.96 11.41
N THR A 302 -4.97 -10.12 12.13
CA THR A 302 -4.95 -9.83 13.56
C THR A 302 -5.27 -8.34 13.70
N SER A 303 -6.53 -8.00 13.95
CA SER A 303 -6.96 -6.60 14.03
C SER A 303 -6.00 -5.78 14.90
N ALA A 304 -5.68 -4.54 14.51
CA ALA A 304 -4.87 -3.66 15.34
C ALA A 304 -5.41 -3.61 16.77
N ALA A 305 -6.74 -3.68 16.92
CA ALA A 305 -7.42 -3.84 18.21
C ALA A 305 -6.98 -5.10 18.98
N ASN A 306 -6.86 -6.26 18.34
CA ASN A 306 -6.37 -7.49 18.97
C ASN A 306 -4.89 -7.40 19.35
N ILE A 307 -4.04 -6.84 18.49
CA ILE A 307 -2.63 -6.60 18.83
C ILE A 307 -2.53 -5.68 20.06
N MET A 308 -3.32 -4.61 20.09
CA MET A 308 -3.34 -3.68 21.22
C MET A 308 -3.87 -4.30 22.52
N LYS A 309 -4.76 -5.29 22.46
CA LYS A 309 -5.17 -6.06 23.66
C LYS A 309 -4.01 -6.83 24.29
N VAL A 310 -3.00 -7.19 23.49
CA VAL A 310 -1.78 -7.85 23.96
C VAL A 310 -0.75 -6.82 24.38
N LEU A 311 -0.44 -5.83 23.54
CA LEU A 311 0.59 -4.83 23.80
C LEU A 311 0.32 -3.96 25.03
N ARG A 312 -0.96 -3.64 25.31
CA ARG A 312 -1.35 -2.82 26.46
C ARG A 312 -0.87 -3.40 27.80
N PRO A 313 -1.35 -4.58 28.23
CA PRO A 313 -1.00 -5.12 29.54
C PRO A 313 0.48 -5.51 29.67
N ILE A 314 1.17 -5.88 28.59
CA ILE A 314 2.56 -6.35 28.67
C ILE A 314 3.60 -5.23 28.63
N LEU A 315 3.22 -4.04 28.16
CA LEU A 315 4.19 -2.97 27.88
C LEU A 315 3.60 -1.57 28.07
N LEU A 316 2.49 -1.26 27.39
CA LEU A 316 2.06 0.14 27.22
C LEU A 316 1.36 0.72 28.43
N ASP A 317 0.60 -0.07 29.20
CA ASP A 317 -0.15 0.44 30.36
C ASP A 317 0.82 0.90 31.46
N ASP A 318 1.88 0.13 31.73
CA ASP A 318 2.94 0.49 32.68
C ASP A 318 3.73 1.74 32.26
N LEU A 319 4.07 1.86 30.97
CA LEU A 319 4.75 3.04 30.45
C LEU A 319 3.85 4.28 30.50
N SER A 320 2.56 4.11 30.19
CA SER A 320 1.57 5.20 30.23
C SER A 320 1.36 5.70 31.66
N ALA A 321 1.26 4.79 32.62
CA ALA A 321 1.12 5.13 34.04
C ALA A 321 2.36 5.89 34.57
N GLU A 322 3.57 5.49 34.18
CA GLU A 322 4.79 6.20 34.56
C GLU A 322 4.85 7.60 33.96
N LEU A 323 4.51 7.75 32.67
CA LEU A 323 4.44 9.06 32.02
C LEU A 323 3.45 9.99 32.74
N GLU A 324 2.27 9.48 33.07
CA GLU A 324 1.23 10.25 33.78
C GLU A 324 1.69 10.72 35.16
N GLN A 325 2.48 9.91 35.88
CA GLN A 325 3.11 10.30 37.15
C GLN A 325 4.27 11.29 36.98
N ALA A 326 4.94 11.27 35.81
CA ALA A 326 6.09 12.10 35.50
C ALA A 326 5.72 13.47 34.89
N LYS A 327 4.54 13.62 34.28
CA LYS A 327 4.18 14.75 33.38
C LYS A 327 4.39 16.16 33.93
N SER A 328 4.36 16.35 35.25
CA SER A 328 4.56 17.67 35.90
C SER A 328 5.97 17.85 36.50
N ASN A 329 6.86 16.87 36.32
CA ASN A 329 8.19 16.84 36.93
C ASN A 329 9.26 16.53 35.86
N LYS A 330 9.97 17.57 35.41
CA LYS A 330 10.99 17.45 34.34
C LYS A 330 12.08 16.40 34.62
N PRO A 331 12.69 16.33 35.83
CA PRO A 331 13.59 15.23 36.17
C PRO A 331 12.98 13.84 35.97
N LYS A 332 11.73 13.62 36.42
CA LYS A 332 11.04 12.34 36.23
C LYS A 332 10.77 12.04 34.76
N LEU A 333 10.42 13.04 33.94
CA LEU A 333 10.26 12.87 32.50
C LEU A 333 11.56 12.41 31.82
N ARG A 334 12.71 12.94 32.23
CA ARG A 334 14.01 12.49 31.71
C ARG A 334 14.33 11.05 32.11
N VAL A 335 13.98 10.65 33.33
CA VAL A 335 14.08 9.24 33.78
C VAL A 335 13.16 8.35 32.95
N PHE A 336 11.92 8.77 32.71
CA PHE A 336 10.98 8.05 31.86
C PHE A 336 11.51 7.88 30.42
N LEU A 337 12.05 8.94 29.81
CA LEU A 337 12.66 8.86 28.48
C LEU A 337 13.85 7.89 28.45
N ASN A 338 14.69 7.88 29.49
CA ASN A 338 15.78 6.91 29.60
C ASN A 338 15.27 5.46 29.72
N ARG A 339 14.19 5.23 30.48
CA ARG A 339 13.51 3.92 30.53
C ARG A 339 12.99 3.53 29.16
N LEU A 340 12.30 4.44 28.48
CA LEU A 340 11.71 4.21 27.16
C LEU A 340 12.78 3.85 26.12
N ALA A 341 13.95 4.49 26.16
CA ALA A 341 15.10 4.18 25.30
C ALA A 341 15.67 2.77 25.52
N ALA A 342 15.52 2.22 26.73
CA ALA A 342 16.05 0.92 27.10
C ALA A 342 15.12 -0.25 26.75
N VAL A 343 13.85 0.03 26.44
CA VAL A 343 12.87 -1.00 26.06
C VAL A 343 13.29 -1.64 24.75
N ARG A 344 13.22 -2.98 24.71
CA ARG A 344 13.38 -3.79 23.51
C ARG A 344 12.14 -4.63 23.31
N VAL A 345 11.68 -4.75 22.07
CA VAL A 345 10.50 -5.55 21.70
C VAL A 345 10.97 -6.67 20.80
N PHE A 346 10.64 -7.92 21.13
CA PHE A 346 11.03 -9.09 20.37
C PHE A 346 9.82 -9.96 20.02
N ASP A 347 9.65 -10.25 18.73
CA ASP A 347 8.61 -11.13 18.20
C ASP A 347 9.26 -12.30 17.41
N PRO A 348 9.31 -13.53 17.96
CA PRO A 348 9.99 -14.67 17.34
C PRO A 348 9.21 -15.32 16.19
N ALA A 349 8.03 -14.79 15.82
CA ALA A 349 7.28 -15.22 14.66
C ALA A 349 6.57 -14.01 14.05
N CYS A 350 7.38 -13.01 13.68
CA CYS A 350 6.87 -11.65 13.48
C CYS A 350 6.00 -11.49 12.23
N GLY A 351 6.02 -12.44 11.30
CA GLY A 351 5.34 -12.32 10.02
C GLY A 351 5.76 -11.03 9.34
N SER A 352 4.75 -10.28 8.91
CA SER A 352 4.96 -8.96 8.29
C SER A 352 5.24 -7.82 9.27
N GLY A 353 5.47 -8.12 10.56
CA GLY A 353 5.94 -7.16 11.55
C GLY A 353 4.85 -6.34 12.26
N ASN A 354 3.56 -6.68 12.13
CA ASN A 354 2.47 -5.83 12.65
C ASN A 354 2.55 -5.56 14.16
N PHE A 355 2.97 -6.54 14.97
CA PHE A 355 3.22 -6.33 16.41
C PHE A 355 4.35 -5.34 16.66
N LEU A 356 5.47 -5.47 15.94
CA LEU A 356 6.63 -4.58 16.05
C LEU A 356 6.28 -3.16 15.62
N ILE A 357 5.55 -3.01 14.50
CA ILE A 357 5.09 -1.73 13.95
C ILE A 357 4.18 -1.01 14.95
N LEU A 358 3.16 -1.68 15.48
CA LEU A 358 2.23 -1.07 16.43
C LEU A 358 2.89 -0.76 17.78
N ALA A 359 3.78 -1.62 18.26
CA ALA A 359 4.57 -1.34 19.45
C ALA A 359 5.46 -0.11 19.26
N TYR A 360 6.12 0.01 18.11
CA TYR A 360 6.95 1.17 17.77
C TYR A 360 6.13 2.46 17.74
N LYS A 361 4.99 2.48 17.03
CA LYS A 361 4.10 3.65 16.95
C LYS A 361 3.61 4.07 18.33
N ALA A 362 3.17 3.11 19.15
CA ALA A 362 2.69 3.38 20.51
C ALA A 362 3.79 3.94 21.41
N MET A 363 5.01 3.39 21.34
CA MET A 363 6.14 3.91 22.12
C MET A 363 6.58 5.31 21.66
N ARG A 364 6.59 5.58 20.35
CA ARG A 364 6.86 6.92 19.80
C ARG A 364 5.79 7.94 20.19
N GLU A 365 4.55 7.53 20.36
CA GLU A 365 3.49 8.40 20.86
C GLU A 365 3.75 8.80 22.33
N LEU A 366 4.19 7.85 23.17
CA LEU A 366 4.60 8.15 24.55
C LEU A 366 5.83 9.06 24.61
N GLU A 367 6.82 8.82 23.74
CA GLU A 367 7.99 9.71 23.57
C GLU A 367 7.55 11.14 23.24
N ARG A 368 6.65 11.30 22.25
CA ARG A 368 6.13 12.59 21.81
C ARG A 368 5.41 13.34 22.94
N LEU A 369 4.53 12.63 23.68
CA LEU A 369 3.83 13.20 24.83
C LEU A 369 4.80 13.62 25.95
N ALA A 370 5.84 12.82 26.22
CA ALA A 370 6.86 13.17 27.20
C ALA A 370 7.61 14.46 26.81
N PHE A 371 8.02 14.60 25.54
CA PHE A 371 8.66 15.84 25.07
C PHE A 371 7.73 17.04 25.10
N ARG A 372 6.44 16.85 24.78
CA ARG A 372 5.42 17.89 24.91
C ARG A 372 5.35 18.43 26.34
N HIS A 373 5.38 17.56 27.34
CA HIS A 373 5.40 17.95 28.76
C HIS A 373 6.74 18.56 29.20
N LEU A 374 7.86 18.11 28.61
CA LEU A 374 9.19 18.62 28.93
C LEU A 374 9.40 20.06 28.40
N GLY A 375 8.78 20.37 27.26
CA GLY A 375 8.91 21.66 26.57
C GLY A 375 10.31 21.86 25.96
N GLU A 376 10.96 20.77 25.58
CA GLU A 376 12.30 20.74 24.99
C GLU A 376 12.21 20.27 23.53
N LEU A 377 13.20 20.61 22.72
CA LEU A 377 13.31 20.06 21.36
C LEU A 377 13.46 18.53 21.44
N PRO A 378 12.62 17.77 20.72
CA PRO A 378 12.68 16.32 20.79
C PRO A 378 14.01 15.79 20.23
N HIS A 379 14.39 14.59 20.64
CA HIS A 379 15.45 13.80 20.01
C HIS A 379 14.99 12.35 19.93
N GLU A 380 15.65 11.52 19.13
CA GLU A 380 15.23 10.12 18.97
C GLU A 380 15.60 9.32 20.22
N VAL A 381 14.57 8.83 20.92
CA VAL A 381 14.68 7.98 22.12
C VAL A 381 14.29 6.55 21.75
N VAL A 382 13.16 6.36 21.07
CA VAL A 382 12.72 5.06 20.57
C VAL A 382 13.26 4.85 19.15
N ARG A 383 14.29 4.00 19.06
CA ARG A 383 14.96 3.69 17.79
C ARG A 383 14.41 2.40 17.18
N LEU A 384 14.40 2.33 15.85
CA LEU A 384 13.97 1.13 15.13
C LEU A 384 14.79 -0.12 15.49
N ASP A 385 16.09 0.03 15.77
CA ASP A 385 16.96 -1.11 16.09
C ASP A 385 16.63 -1.77 17.44
N ALA A 386 15.77 -1.18 18.27
CA ALA A 386 15.26 -1.80 19.49
C ALA A 386 14.16 -2.85 19.24
N PHE A 387 13.73 -3.04 17.99
CA PHE A 387 12.67 -3.97 17.59
C PHE A 387 13.29 -5.16 16.86
N TYR A 388 13.02 -6.36 17.36
CA TYR A 388 13.63 -7.61 16.95
C TYR A 388 12.54 -8.55 16.42
N GLY A 389 12.84 -9.27 15.36
CA GLY A 389 11.91 -10.24 14.77
C GLY A 389 12.64 -11.48 14.25
N ILE A 390 11.98 -12.64 14.34
CA ILE A 390 12.34 -13.82 13.55
C ILE A 390 11.13 -14.18 12.69
N GLU A 391 11.36 -14.44 11.41
CA GLU A 391 10.32 -14.88 10.49
C GLU A 391 10.92 -15.82 9.43
N ILE A 392 10.21 -16.89 9.09
CA ILE A 392 10.72 -17.92 8.17
C ILE A 392 10.52 -17.52 6.70
N ASP A 393 9.47 -16.76 6.40
CA ASP A 393 9.20 -16.24 5.07
C ASP A 393 10.02 -14.98 4.79
N ASP A 394 10.95 -15.07 3.84
CA ASP A 394 11.82 -13.96 3.46
C ASP A 394 11.03 -12.72 3.02
N PHE A 395 9.93 -12.93 2.31
CA PHE A 395 9.13 -11.83 1.83
C PHE A 395 8.43 -11.10 2.98
N ALA A 396 7.87 -11.82 3.95
CA ALA A 396 7.33 -11.25 5.18
C ALA A 396 8.40 -10.49 5.99
N CYS A 397 9.65 -10.97 6.00
CA CYS A 397 10.78 -10.22 6.57
C CYS A 397 10.98 -8.86 5.87
N GLN A 398 10.94 -8.82 4.53
CA GLN A 398 11.04 -7.56 3.79
C GLN A 398 9.86 -6.63 4.10
N ALA A 399 8.66 -7.19 4.22
CA ALA A 399 7.45 -6.45 4.57
C ALA A 399 7.57 -5.81 5.96
N ALA A 400 8.08 -6.55 6.95
CA ALA A 400 8.32 -6.04 8.31
C ALA A 400 9.30 -4.86 8.32
N ARG A 401 10.41 -4.96 7.58
CA ARG A 401 11.40 -3.88 7.48
C ARG A 401 10.79 -2.61 6.88
N ILE A 402 10.05 -2.74 5.78
CA ILE A 402 9.39 -1.58 5.15
C ILE A 402 8.33 -0.97 6.07
N GLY A 403 7.48 -1.80 6.67
CA GLY A 403 6.45 -1.30 7.59
C GLY A 403 7.05 -0.52 8.76
N LEU A 404 8.20 -0.96 9.29
CA LEU A 404 8.94 -0.23 10.34
C LEU A 404 9.47 1.14 9.86
N TRP A 405 10.06 1.22 8.67
CA TRP A 405 10.48 2.52 8.10
C TRP A 405 9.30 3.46 7.89
N ILE A 406 8.19 2.96 7.36
CA ILE A 406 7.00 3.78 7.15
C ILE A 406 6.44 4.25 8.51
N ALA A 407 6.42 3.38 9.52
CA ALA A 407 6.01 3.77 10.86
C ALA A 407 6.91 4.87 11.44
N GLN A 408 8.23 4.79 11.25
CA GLN A 408 9.17 5.87 11.64
C GLN A 408 8.82 7.18 10.94
N TYR A 409 8.61 7.15 9.62
CA TYR A 409 8.21 8.33 8.86
C TYR A 409 6.93 8.96 9.39
N GLN A 410 5.88 8.15 9.63
CA GLN A 410 4.61 8.63 10.16
C GLN A 410 4.77 9.29 11.53
N MET A 411 5.51 8.64 12.44
CA MET A 411 5.73 9.16 13.79
C MET A 411 6.60 10.42 13.81
N ASP A 412 7.58 10.50 12.91
CA ASP A 412 8.37 11.73 12.73
C ASP A 412 7.50 12.88 12.20
N LYS A 413 6.57 12.62 11.28
CA LYS A 413 5.62 13.64 10.80
C LYS A 413 4.62 14.11 11.87
N LEU A 414 4.12 13.19 12.69
CA LEU A 414 3.27 13.54 13.83
C LEU A 414 4.04 14.37 14.87
N ALA A 415 5.29 14.01 15.16
CA ALA A 415 6.14 14.77 16.06
C ALA A 415 6.52 16.15 15.48
N GLU A 416 6.76 16.25 14.18
CA GLU A 416 7.01 17.53 13.50
C GLU A 416 5.80 18.46 13.62
N ALA A 417 4.59 17.95 13.34
CA ALA A 417 3.35 18.72 13.45
C ALA A 417 3.04 19.17 14.88
N ASP A 418 3.39 18.36 15.88
CA ASP A 418 3.11 18.66 17.29
C ASP A 418 4.18 19.50 17.99
N LEU A 419 5.45 19.18 17.75
CA LEU A 419 6.61 19.69 18.49
C LEU A 419 7.49 20.63 17.65
N GLY A 420 7.19 20.80 16.36
CA GLY A 420 7.87 21.74 15.46
C GLY A 420 9.27 21.33 15.03
N GLN A 421 9.73 20.12 15.35
CA GLN A 421 11.04 19.63 14.92
C GLN A 421 10.92 18.77 13.67
N THR A 422 11.50 19.25 12.57
CA THR A 422 11.69 18.45 11.35
C THR A 422 12.88 17.49 11.51
N ARG A 423 12.67 16.22 11.19
CA ARG A 423 13.75 15.23 11.07
C ARG A 423 13.94 14.83 9.62
N LYS A 424 15.21 14.62 9.23
CA LYS A 424 15.52 14.05 7.92
C LYS A 424 15.27 12.55 7.98
N PHE A 425 14.31 12.09 7.18
CA PHE A 425 13.97 10.67 7.08
C PHE A 425 15.01 9.88 6.27
N LEU A 426 15.56 10.48 5.22
CA LEU A 426 16.64 9.90 4.41
C LEU A 426 18.00 10.46 4.87
N PRO A 427 19.08 9.65 4.88
CA PRO A 427 19.16 8.22 4.53
C PRO A 427 18.41 7.27 5.50
N LEU A 428 17.95 6.11 5.00
CA LEU A 428 17.32 5.08 5.82
C LEU A 428 18.33 4.45 6.79
N ASN A 429 18.04 4.50 8.08
CA ASN A 429 18.80 3.71 9.07
C ASN A 429 18.33 2.24 9.06
N GLN A 430 19.05 1.35 9.74
CA GLN A 430 18.67 -0.06 9.88
C GLN A 430 17.23 -0.21 10.42
N ALA A 431 16.35 -0.89 9.67
CA ALA A 431 14.96 -1.12 10.08
C ALA A 431 14.83 -2.37 10.93
N GLY A 432 14.84 -2.19 12.25
CA GLY A 432 14.75 -3.31 13.17
C GLY A 432 15.89 -4.31 13.00
N ARG A 433 15.81 -5.37 13.78
CA ARG A 433 16.67 -6.55 13.68
C ARG A 433 15.80 -7.74 13.32
N ILE A 434 15.35 -7.75 12.07
CA ILE A 434 14.53 -8.81 11.50
C ILE A 434 15.44 -9.89 10.91
N THR A 435 15.38 -11.09 11.48
CA THR A 435 16.17 -12.27 11.07
C THR A 435 15.28 -13.22 10.29
N CYS A 436 15.71 -13.57 9.07
CA CYS A 436 15.01 -14.58 8.28
C CYS A 436 15.47 -15.99 8.71
N GLY A 437 14.55 -16.81 9.18
CA GLY A 437 14.82 -18.21 9.53
C GLY A 437 13.79 -18.82 10.49
N ASN A 438 14.00 -20.10 10.81
CA ASN A 438 13.11 -20.85 11.69
C ASN A 438 13.42 -20.53 13.17
N SER A 439 12.48 -19.89 13.87
CA SER A 439 12.67 -19.51 15.28
C SER A 439 12.76 -20.68 16.25
N ALA A 440 12.35 -21.88 15.83
CA ALA A 440 12.56 -23.11 16.61
C ALA A 440 14.00 -23.63 16.53
N GLU A 441 14.80 -23.18 15.56
CA GLU A 441 16.18 -23.62 15.32
C GLU A 441 17.22 -22.55 15.70
N ILE A 442 16.83 -21.28 15.65
CA ILE A 442 17.70 -20.15 15.96
C ILE A 442 17.75 -19.92 17.48
N ASP A 443 18.95 -19.74 18.03
CA ASP A 443 19.12 -19.24 19.39
C ASP A 443 18.65 -17.78 19.48
N TRP A 444 17.57 -17.52 20.22
CA TRP A 444 16.98 -16.20 20.36
C TRP A 444 17.93 -15.17 20.99
N THR A 445 18.89 -15.61 21.80
CA THR A 445 19.87 -14.71 22.41
C THR A 445 20.89 -14.19 21.40
N SER A 446 21.08 -14.90 20.27
CA SER A 446 21.89 -14.42 19.14
C SER A 446 21.18 -13.31 18.35
N VAL A 447 19.84 -13.31 18.34
CA VAL A 447 19.01 -12.31 17.65
C VAL A 447 18.75 -11.10 18.54
N CYS A 448 18.30 -11.33 19.78
CA CYS A 448 18.06 -10.30 20.79
C CYS A 448 18.98 -10.57 22.00
N PRO A 449 20.22 -10.05 21.99
CA PRO A 449 21.16 -10.27 23.07
C PRO A 449 20.64 -9.73 24.40
N VAL A 450 20.62 -10.60 25.41
CA VAL A 450 20.34 -10.23 26.81
C VAL A 450 21.55 -9.45 27.34
N SER A 451 21.35 -8.21 27.80
CA SER A 451 22.40 -7.47 28.50
C SER A 451 22.35 -7.77 30.00
N SER A 452 23.51 -7.77 30.65
CA SER A 452 23.65 -7.93 32.11
C SER A 452 22.99 -6.82 32.93
N SER A 453 22.51 -5.75 32.30
CA SER A 453 21.78 -4.64 32.92
C SER A 453 20.26 -4.85 33.02
N TRP A 454 19.76 -6.04 32.71
CA TRP A 454 18.32 -6.32 32.66
C TRP A 454 17.82 -6.72 34.05
N PRO A 455 16.72 -6.14 34.56
CA PRO A 455 16.01 -6.79 35.65
C PRO A 455 15.55 -8.14 35.12
N ALA A 456 15.92 -9.22 35.80
CA ALA A 456 15.44 -10.55 35.48
C ALA A 456 13.90 -10.52 35.54
N ALA A 457 13.25 -10.42 34.38
CA ALA A 457 11.83 -10.71 34.30
C ALA A 457 11.72 -12.20 34.54
N SER A 458 11.15 -12.56 35.70
CA SER A 458 10.65 -13.91 35.95
C SER A 458 9.61 -14.21 34.87
N LEU A 459 10.05 -14.88 33.80
CA LEU A 459 9.17 -15.49 32.83
C LEU A 459 8.22 -16.42 33.59
N PRO A 460 6.90 -16.40 33.33
CA PRO A 460 6.03 -17.47 33.79
C PRO A 460 6.58 -18.77 33.23
N GLU A 461 6.81 -19.77 34.09
CA GLU A 461 7.19 -21.12 33.66
C GLU A 461 6.20 -21.58 32.58
N LEU A 462 6.69 -21.79 31.36
CA LEU A 462 5.93 -22.50 30.34
C LEU A 462 5.58 -23.89 30.92
N PRO A 463 4.34 -24.36 30.78
CA PRO A 463 3.95 -25.64 31.33
C PRO A 463 4.82 -26.72 30.69
N THR A 464 5.67 -27.33 31.51
CA THR A 464 6.37 -28.55 31.16
C THR A 464 5.32 -29.62 31.00
N THR A 465 5.07 -30.06 29.76
CA THR A 465 4.32 -31.28 29.52
C THR A 465 5.20 -32.46 29.92
N GLY A 466 5.16 -32.76 31.21
CA GLY A 466 5.67 -33.99 31.78
C GLY A 466 4.84 -35.19 31.32
N SER A 467 5.57 -36.26 30.99
CA SER A 467 5.23 -37.68 31.15
C SER A 467 3.95 -38.22 30.50
N GLY A 468 4.16 -39.20 29.61
CA GLY A 468 3.10 -39.83 28.83
C GLY A 468 2.23 -40.84 29.57
N VAL A 469 1.23 -41.32 28.83
CA VAL A 469 0.52 -42.58 29.01
C VAL A 469 -0.06 -42.96 27.64
N GLY A 470 0.22 -44.18 27.16
CA GLY A 470 -0.58 -44.87 26.13
C GLY A 470 -0.12 -44.72 24.69
#